data_AF-F3GMA9-F1
#
_entry.id   AF-F3GMA9-F1
#
_cell.length_a   1.000
_cell.length_b   1.000
_cell.length_c   1.000
_cell.angle_alpha   90.00
_cell.angle_beta   90.00
_cell.angle_gamma   90.00
#
_symmetry.space_group_name_H-M   'P 1'
#
loop_
_entity.id
_entity.type
_entity.pdbx_description
1 polymer ?
#
loop_
_entity_poly.entity_id
_entity_poly.type
_entity_poly.pdbx_seq_one_letter_code
_entity_poly.pdbx_strand_id
1 'polypeptide(L)' 'TEEAVERGCSLMLRGFAVTQVEIARGYWGEDFAIFVTGGDAALVADVLPGARIVPDLVFVGLALACPLR' A
#
# COMPACT_ATOMS: atom_id res chain seq x y z
N THR A 1 18.24 19.19 9.75
CA THR A 1 16.86 19.02 10.21
C THR A 1 16.04 18.28 9.17
N GLU A 2 16.15 18.67 7.89
CA GLU A 2 15.55 17.98 6.73
C GLU A 2 15.70 16.47 6.75
N GLU A 3 16.93 15.95 6.85
CA GLU A 3 17.18 14.50 6.87
C GLU A 3 16.44 13.76 8.00
N ALA A 4 16.35 14.36 9.18
CA ALA A 4 15.64 13.75 10.31
C ALA A 4 14.13 13.70 10.05
N VAL A 5 13.58 14.72 9.38
CA VAL A 5 12.17 14.78 9.00
C VAL A 5 11.88 13.74 7.92
N GLU A 6 12.67 13.69 6.85
CA GLU A 6 12.46 12.74 5.74
C GLU A 6 12.54 11.28 6.22
N ARG A 7 13.57 10.95 7.01
CA ARG A 7 13.69 9.61 7.59
C ARG A 7 12.55 9.30 8.56
N GLY A 8 12.14 10.27 9.38
CA GLY A 8 10.99 10.14 10.27
C GLY A 8 9.68 9.86 9.53
N CYS A 9 9.42 10.61 8.45
CA CYS A 9 8.25 10.40 7.59
C CYS A 9 8.28 9.02 6.91
N SER A 10 9.44 8.59 6.40
CA SER A 10 9.60 7.27 5.80
C SER A 10 9.31 6.14 6.80
N LEU A 11 9.86 6.24 8.01
CA LEU A 11 9.61 5.27 9.09
C LEU A 11 8.14 5.25 9.52
N MET A 12 7.51 6.42 9.64
CA MET A 12 6.09 6.54 9.97
C MET A 12 5.21 5.84 8.92
N LEU A 13 5.48 6.08 7.63
CA LEU A 13 4.72 5.47 6.54
C LEU A 13 4.87 3.95 6.52
N ARG A 14 6.11 3.46 6.69
CA ARG A 14 6.41 2.02 6.78
C ARG A 14 5.71 1.37 7.98
N GLY A 15 5.80 2.00 9.16
CA GLY A 15 5.14 1.51 10.37
C GLY A 15 3.62 1.44 10.22
N PHE A 16 3.02 2.47 9.61
CA PHE A 16 1.59 2.47 9.28
C PHE A 16 1.23 1.29 8.38
N ALA A 17 1.97 1.08 7.28
CA ALA A 17 1.69 0.04 6.31
C ALA A 17 1.74 -1.37 6.93
N VAL A 18 2.76 -1.66 7.75
CA VAL A 18 2.88 -2.93 8.48
C VAL A 18 1.72 -3.12 9.45
N THR A 19 1.38 -2.08 10.22
CA THR A 19 0.25 -2.12 11.16
C THR A 19 -1.07 -2.43 10.47
N GLN A 20 -1.32 -1.88 9.27
CA GLN A 20 -2.52 -2.19 8.50
C GLN A 20 -2.60 -3.67 8.09
N VAL A 21 -1.48 -4.28 7.73
CA VAL A 21 -1.42 -5.72 7.42
C VAL A 21 -1.67 -6.57 8.66
N GLU A 22 -1.14 -6.18 9.82
CA GLU A 22 -1.42 -6.86 11.09
C GLU A 22 -2.90 -6.79 11.47
N ILE A 23 -3.54 -5.63 11.26
CA ILE A 23 -4.99 -5.47 11.45
C ILE A 23 -5.76 -6.37 10.50
N ALA A 24 -5.42 -6.39 9.20
CA ALA A 24 -6.05 -7.26 8.21
C ALA A 24 -5.90 -8.75 8.59
N ARG A 25 -4.71 -9.16 9.05
CA ARG A 25 -4.46 -10.51 9.59
C ARG A 25 -5.33 -10.84 10.79
N GLY A 26 -5.54 -9.88 11.70
CA GLY A 26 -6.44 -10.05 12.83
C GLY A 26 -7.89 -10.32 12.43
N TYR A 27 -8.35 -9.78 11.30
CA TYR A 27 -9.71 -10.00 10.78
C TYR A 27 -9.85 -11.26 9.91
N TRP A 28 -8.86 -11.55 9.07
CA TRP A 28 -8.99 -12.55 7.99
C TRP A 28 -7.96 -13.69 8.05
N GLY A 29 -7.09 -13.72 9.07
CA GLY A 29 -5.95 -14.63 9.08
C GLY A 29 -5.03 -14.33 7.88
N GLU A 30 -4.64 -15.33 7.12
CA GLU A 30 -3.85 -15.13 5.89
C GLU A 30 -4.73 -15.06 4.62
N ASP A 31 -6.06 -15.08 4.74
CA ASP A 31 -6.99 -15.12 3.60
C ASP A 31 -7.30 -13.72 3.05
N PHE A 32 -6.25 -13.00 2.65
CA PHE A 32 -6.37 -11.72 1.98
C PHE A 32 -5.17 -11.48 1.05
N ALA A 33 -5.34 -10.57 0.09
CA ALA A 33 -4.27 -10.13 -0.79
C ALA A 33 -3.95 -8.66 -0.51
N ILE A 34 -2.66 -8.33 -0.59
CA ILE A 34 -2.17 -6.96 -0.39
C ILE A 34 -1.98 -6.31 -1.76
N PHE A 35 -2.69 -5.22 -2.01
CA PHE A 35 -2.48 -4.36 -3.18
C PHE A 35 -2.03 -2.98 -2.70
N VAL A 36 -1.00 -2.43 -3.33
CA VAL A 36 -0.45 -1.10 -3.01
C VAL A 36 -0.46 -0.25 -4.27
N THR A 37 -0.92 0.98 -4.15
CA THR A 37 -0.96 1.97 -5.24
C THR A 37 -0.54 3.35 -4.70
N GLY A 38 -0.43 4.35 -5.57
CA GLY A 38 0.05 5.69 -5.22
C GLY A 38 1.55 5.88 -5.47
N GLY A 39 1.98 7.16 -5.52
CA GLY A 39 3.35 7.53 -5.90
C GLY A 39 4.44 7.01 -4.97
N ASP A 40 4.13 6.86 -3.69
CA ASP A 40 5.08 6.43 -2.65
C ASP A 40 5.07 4.91 -2.42
N ALA A 41 4.40 4.13 -3.27
CA ALA A 41 4.28 2.68 -3.09
C ALA A 41 5.64 1.95 -2.96
N ALA A 42 6.67 2.46 -3.65
CA ALA A 42 8.02 1.91 -3.56
C ALA A 42 8.66 2.10 -2.17
N LEU A 43 8.24 3.10 -1.39
CA LEU A 43 8.80 3.36 -0.06
C LEU A 43 8.43 2.31 0.98
N VAL A 44 7.39 1.51 0.71
CA VAL A 44 6.85 0.48 1.63
C VAL A 44 6.91 -0.93 1.06
N ALA A 45 7.28 -1.10 -0.21
CA ALA A 45 7.24 -2.40 -0.88
C ALA A 45 8.13 -3.46 -0.20
N ASP A 46 9.25 -3.05 0.39
CA ASP A 46 10.20 -3.95 1.06
C ASP A 46 9.69 -4.45 2.42
N VAL A 47 8.76 -3.75 3.06
CA VAL A 47 8.20 -4.13 4.37
C VAL A 47 6.88 -4.88 4.28
N LEU A 48 6.33 -5.08 3.07
CA LEU A 48 5.05 -5.75 2.82
C LEU A 48 5.24 -7.00 1.94
N PRO A 49 5.68 -8.15 2.49
CA PRO A 49 5.92 -9.34 1.70
C PRO A 49 4.63 -9.82 1.01
N GLY A 50 4.72 -10.14 -0.28
CA GLY A 50 3.59 -10.59 -1.08
C GLY A 50 2.68 -9.47 -1.60
N ALA A 51 2.99 -8.19 -1.31
CA ALA A 51 2.27 -7.06 -1.86
C ALA A 51 2.40 -6.96 -3.39
N ARG A 52 1.27 -6.68 -4.05
CA ARG A 52 1.21 -6.38 -5.47
C ARG A 52 1.19 -4.87 -5.66
N ILE A 53 2.25 -4.33 -6.26
CA ILE A 53 2.31 -2.91 -6.62
C ILE A 53 1.51 -2.72 -7.91
N VAL A 54 0.44 -1.93 -7.85
CA VAL A 54 -0.47 -1.67 -8.97
C VAL A 54 -0.65 -0.14 -9.10
N PRO A 55 0.24 0.56 -9.83
CA PRO A 55 0.20 2.03 -9.95
C PRO A 55 -1.15 2.55 -10.48
N ASP A 56 -1.74 1.82 -11.43
CA ASP A 56 -2.98 2.22 -12.11
C ASP A 56 -4.24 1.61 -11.50
N LEU A 57 -4.19 1.17 -10.23
CA LEU A 57 -5.32 0.47 -9.57
C LEU A 57 -6.63 1.28 -9.64
N VAL A 58 -6.55 2.59 -9.49
CA VAL A 58 -7.71 3.50 -9.64
C VAL A 58 -8.29 3.44 -11.05
N PHE A 59 -7.45 3.37 -12.09
CA PHE A 59 -7.92 3.33 -13.47
C PHE A 59 -8.55 1.98 -13.84
N VAL A 60 -8.08 0.88 -13.24
CA VAL A 60 -8.77 -0.42 -13.35
C VAL A 60 -10.19 -0.30 -12.79
N GLY A 61 -10.36 0.31 -11.61
CA GLY A 61 -11.68 0.57 -11.03
C GLY A 61 -12.54 1.49 -11.91
N LEU A 62 -11.95 2.54 -12.47
CA LEU A 62 -12.65 3.48 -13.36
C LEU A 62 -13.19 2.79 -14.61
N ALA A 63 -12.41 1.91 -15.24
CA ALA A 63 -12.85 1.16 -16.42
C ALA A 63 -14.03 0.24 -16.12
N LEU A 64 -14.10 -0.33 -14.91
CA LEU A 64 -15.22 -1.14 -14.45
C LEU A 64 -16.47 -0.29 -14.16
N ALA A 65 -16.29 0.87 -13.53
CA ALA A 65 -17.38 1.78 -13.17
C ALA A 65 -17.96 2.52 -14.38
N CYS A 66 -17.12 2.85 -15.36
CA CYS A 66 -17.47 3.61 -16.55
C CYS A 66 -17.04 2.85 -17.82
N PRO A 67 -17.69 1.71 -18.13
CA PRO A 67 -17.31 0.91 -19.29
C PRO A 67 -17.55 1.72 -20.57
N LEU A 68 -16.52 1.79 -21.41
CA LEU A 68 -16.64 2.39 -22.73
C LEU A 68 -17.57 1.50 -23.58
N ARG A 69 -18.67 2.08 -24.03
CA ARG A 69 -19.57 1.50 -25.04
C ARG A 69 -19.27 2.13 -26.39
#